data_AF-A0A7S3AFJ5-F1
#
_entry.id   AF-A0A7S3AFJ5-F1
#
_cell.length_a   1.000
_cell.length_b   1.000
_cell.length_c   1.000
_cell.angle_alpha   90.00
_cell.angle_beta   90.00
_cell.angle_gamma   90.00
#
_symmetry.space_group_name_H-M   'P 1'
#
loop_
_entity.id
_entity.type
_entity.pdbx_description
1 polymer ?
#
loop_
_entity_poly.entity_id
_entity_poly.type
_entity_poly.pdbx_seq_one_letter_code
_entity_poly.pdbx_strand_id
1 'polypeptide(L)'
;VVVNEGFKPSDLASFERRYGLPSQAVVKTVGKNSGQAGDEATLDVQYLISTGSGVPTWWVYIDGKVANPFASWITWASNTTQIPYVHSLSVGEPEGQFGVQTKGAIPRMNDEFAALGTRGVSLVFASGDSGFVKAQKYPASSPF
;
A
#
# COMPACT_ATOMS: atom_id res chain seq x y z
N VAL A 1 -1.47 2.57 -0.66
CA VAL A 1 -0.02 2.40 -1.01
C VAL A 1 0.00 1.74 -2.35
N VAL A 2 0.57 2.40 -3.36
CA VAL A 2 0.45 1.94 -4.76
C VAL A 2 1.82 1.84 -5.41
N VAL A 3 1.88 0.96 -6.40
CA VAL A 3 3.06 0.68 -7.21
C VAL A 3 3.08 1.60 -8.43
N ASN A 4 4.22 2.24 -8.67
CA ASN A 4 4.54 2.95 -9.93
C ASN A 4 3.62 4.11 -10.38
N GLU A 5 2.60 4.45 -9.60
CA GLU A 5 1.68 5.55 -9.88
C GLU A 5 1.76 6.64 -8.80
N GLY A 6 1.35 7.85 -9.16
CA GLY A 6 1.11 8.95 -8.24
C GLY A 6 -0.36 9.35 -8.24
N PHE A 7 -0.74 10.28 -7.37
CA PHE A 7 -2.04 10.94 -7.41
C PHE A 7 -1.84 12.46 -7.57
N LYS A 8 -2.87 13.18 -8.03
CA LYS A 8 -2.86 14.65 -8.05
C LYS A 8 -3.69 15.20 -6.89
N PRO A 9 -3.17 16.15 -6.11
CA PRO A 9 -3.96 16.87 -5.10
C PRO A 9 -5.20 17.57 -5.69
N SER A 10 -5.14 18.03 -6.94
CA SER A 10 -6.30 18.62 -7.64
C SER A 10 -7.44 17.64 -7.84
N ASP A 11 -7.12 16.37 -8.08
CA ASP A 11 -8.11 15.33 -8.36
C ASP A 11 -8.80 14.92 -7.06
N LEU A 12 -8.03 14.83 -5.96
CA LEU A 12 -8.56 14.69 -4.61
C LEU A 12 -9.49 15.86 -4.24
N ALA A 13 -9.04 17.11 -4.41
CA ALA A 13 -9.87 18.28 -4.10
C ALA A 13 -11.16 18.34 -4.93
N SER A 14 -11.11 17.87 -6.19
CA SER A 14 -12.28 17.76 -7.06
C SER A 14 -13.24 16.67 -6.57
N PHE A 15 -12.72 15.53 -6.13
CA PHE A 15 -13.48 14.44 -5.53
C PHE A 15 -14.17 14.90 -4.23
N GLU A 16 -13.43 15.54 -3.33
CA GLU A 16 -13.98 16.07 -2.06
C GLU A 16 -15.14 17.03 -2.32
N ARG A 17 -14.96 17.98 -3.24
CA ARG A 17 -16.01 18.93 -3.63
C ARG A 17 -17.22 18.23 -4.23
N ARG A 18 -16.99 17.24 -5.11
CA ARG A 18 -18.06 16.49 -5.78
C ARG A 18 -18.93 15.72 -4.79
N TYR A 19 -18.33 15.16 -3.74
CA TYR A 19 -19.02 14.32 -2.75
C TYR A 19 -19.29 15.01 -1.41
N GLY A 20 -19.04 16.33 -1.30
CA GLY A 20 -19.32 17.10 -0.10
C GLY A 20 -18.47 16.71 1.11
N LEU A 21 -17.25 16.21 0.88
CA LEU A 21 -16.32 15.85 1.93
C LEU A 21 -15.57 17.09 2.46
N PRO A 22 -15.18 17.13 3.74
CA PRO A 22 -14.23 18.11 4.24
C PRO A 22 -12.94 18.06 3.43
N SER A 23 -12.34 19.23 3.16
CA SER A 23 -11.07 19.25 2.44
C SER A 23 -9.95 18.69 3.30
N GLN A 24 -9.21 17.73 2.76
CA GLN A 24 -8.12 17.05 3.43
C GLN A 24 -6.97 16.81 2.48
N ALA A 25 -5.77 17.22 2.87
CA ALA A 25 -4.55 16.92 2.14
C ALA A 25 -3.89 15.63 2.66
N VAL A 26 -3.15 14.95 1.79
CA VAL A 26 -2.12 14.00 2.21
C VAL A 26 -1.01 14.78 2.91
N VAL A 27 -0.73 14.45 4.17
CA VAL A 27 0.16 15.25 5.04
C VAL A 27 1.63 14.86 4.91
N LYS A 28 1.93 13.68 4.34
CA LYS A 28 3.29 13.20 4.15
C LYS A 28 3.39 12.26 2.96
N THR A 29 4.47 12.40 2.20
CA THR A 29 4.85 11.49 1.14
C THR A 29 6.15 10.77 1.52
N VAL A 30 6.17 9.45 1.34
CA VAL A 30 7.32 8.58 1.59
C VAL A 30 7.72 7.92 0.28
N GLY A 31 9.03 7.88 0.01
CA GLY A 31 9.56 7.40 -1.26
C GLY A 31 9.57 8.48 -2.34
N LYS A 32 10.28 8.21 -3.44
CA LYS A 32 10.37 9.14 -4.56
C LYS A 32 9.21 8.91 -5.51
N ASN A 33 8.21 9.79 -5.46
CA ASN A 33 7.12 9.78 -6.44
C ASN A 33 7.70 10.01 -7.84
N SER A 34 7.75 8.95 -8.64
CA SER A 34 8.20 8.99 -10.04
C SER A 34 7.08 8.66 -11.03
N GLY A 35 5.88 8.37 -10.51
CA GLY A 35 4.71 7.98 -11.29
C GLY A 35 3.91 9.18 -11.78
N GLN A 36 3.34 9.05 -12.98
CA GLN A 36 2.25 9.93 -13.40
C GLN A 36 1.01 9.64 -12.56
N ALA A 37 0.07 10.58 -12.55
CA ALA A 37 -1.23 10.33 -11.95
C ALA A 37 -1.88 9.12 -12.61
N GLY A 38 -2.27 8.13 -11.80
CA GLY A 38 -2.93 6.91 -12.27
C GLY A 38 -4.23 6.66 -11.51
N ASP A 39 -5.06 5.79 -12.08
CA ASP A 39 -6.40 5.52 -11.56
C ASP A 39 -6.33 4.82 -10.20
N GLU A 40 -5.41 3.87 -10.03
CA GLU A 40 -5.27 3.11 -8.77
C GLU A 40 -4.75 4.01 -7.65
N ALA A 41 -3.72 4.80 -7.90
CA ALA A 41 -3.21 5.75 -6.91
C ALA A 41 -4.22 6.84 -6.54
N THR A 42 -5.04 7.28 -7.48
CA THR A 42 -6.11 8.25 -7.24
C THR A 42 -7.24 7.62 -6.44
N LEU A 43 -7.65 6.40 -6.79
CA LEU A 43 -8.67 5.61 -6.09
C LEU A 43 -8.28 5.39 -4.63
N ASP A 44 -7.07 4.87 -4.39
CA ASP A 44 -6.52 4.58 -3.06
C ASP A 44 -6.63 5.81 -2.14
N VAL A 45 -6.16 6.97 -2.60
CA VAL A 45 -6.14 8.19 -1.79
C VAL A 45 -7.53 8.74 -1.54
N GLN A 46 -8.37 8.81 -2.58
CA GLN A 46 -9.72 9.36 -2.45
C GLN A 46 -10.58 8.53 -1.51
N TYR A 47 -10.56 7.19 -1.66
CA TYR A 47 -11.38 6.33 -0.82
C TYR A 47 -10.84 6.18 0.59
N LEU A 48 -9.52 6.11 0.78
CA LEU A 48 -8.93 6.11 2.12
C LEU A 48 -9.27 7.38 2.90
N ILE A 49 -9.18 8.55 2.25
CA ILE A 49 -9.55 9.83 2.88
C ILE A 49 -11.06 9.94 3.12
N SER A 50 -11.89 9.47 2.19
CA SER A 50 -13.35 9.54 2.38
C SER A 50 -13.85 8.64 3.52
N THR A 51 -13.27 7.45 3.66
CA THR A 51 -13.64 6.48 4.69
C THR A 51 -12.99 6.78 6.04
N GLY A 52 -11.78 7.35 6.03
CA GLY A 52 -11.04 7.82 7.20
C GLY A 52 -11.01 9.34 7.33
N SER A 53 -12.12 10.02 7.04
CA SER A 53 -12.16 11.49 7.02
C SER A 53 -11.73 12.08 8.36
N GLY A 54 -10.83 13.07 8.31
CA GLY A 54 -10.22 13.70 9.48
C GLY A 54 -8.97 13.00 10.02
N VAL A 55 -8.60 11.83 9.50
CA VAL A 55 -7.39 11.09 9.92
C VAL A 55 -6.20 11.52 9.06
N PRO A 56 -5.04 11.89 9.64
CA PRO A 56 -3.84 12.24 8.86
C PRO A 56 -3.36 11.10 7.95
N THR A 57 -3.42 11.32 6.63
CA THR A 57 -3.08 10.29 5.63
C THR A 57 -1.68 10.49 5.07
N TRP A 58 -0.91 9.41 5.02
CA TRP A 58 0.41 9.37 4.38
C TRP A 58 0.31 8.64 3.04
N TRP A 59 0.96 9.19 2.02
CA TRP A 59 1.21 8.48 0.77
C TRP A 59 2.56 7.80 0.83
N VAL A 60 2.60 6.49 0.57
CA VAL A 60 3.85 5.73 0.50
C VAL A 60 3.96 5.13 -0.89
N TYR A 61 5.02 5.49 -1.59
CA TYR A 61 5.32 4.99 -2.92
C TYR A 61 6.10 3.69 -2.84
N ILE A 62 5.68 2.71 -3.64
CA ILE A 62 6.42 1.47 -3.89
C ILE A 62 6.94 1.48 -5.33
N ASP A 63 8.24 1.22 -5.49
CA ASP A 63 8.82 0.92 -6.81
C ASP A 63 8.52 -0.53 -7.19
N GLY A 64 7.68 -0.71 -8.21
CA GLY A 64 7.28 -2.03 -8.70
C GLY A 64 8.29 -2.70 -9.62
N LYS A 65 9.33 -1.98 -10.04
CA LYS A 65 10.26 -2.45 -11.07
C LYS A 65 11.37 -3.34 -10.51
N VAL A 66 11.47 -3.43 -9.19
CA VAL A 66 12.43 -4.31 -8.50
C VAL A 66 11.82 -5.69 -8.25
N ALA A 67 12.68 -6.71 -8.13
CA ALA A 67 12.24 -8.11 -7.97
C ALA A 67 11.36 -8.36 -6.74
N ASN A 68 11.58 -7.62 -5.66
CA ASN A 68 10.67 -7.58 -4.51
C ASN A 68 10.16 -6.15 -4.32
N PRO A 69 8.98 -5.81 -4.86
CA PRO A 69 8.46 -4.45 -4.77
C PRO A 69 8.21 -4.02 -3.33
N PHE A 70 7.81 -4.96 -2.46
CA PHE A 70 7.48 -4.70 -1.07
C PHE A 70 8.70 -4.41 -0.18
N ALA A 71 9.91 -4.79 -0.61
CA ALA A 71 11.12 -4.71 0.21
C ALA A 71 11.42 -3.28 0.68
N SER A 72 11.24 -2.29 -0.19
CA SER A 72 11.49 -0.89 0.13
C SER A 72 10.53 -0.37 1.20
N TRP A 73 9.24 -0.66 1.05
CA TRP A 73 8.21 -0.26 2.00
C TRP A 73 8.39 -0.95 3.35
N ILE A 74 8.56 -2.27 3.38
CA ILE A 74 8.65 -3.01 4.64
C ILE A 74 9.91 -2.64 5.42
N THR A 75 11.03 -2.41 4.72
CA THR A 75 12.28 -1.92 5.34
C THR A 75 12.08 -0.53 5.95
N TRP A 76 11.43 0.38 5.22
CA TRP A 76 11.11 1.70 5.74
C TRP A 76 10.17 1.64 6.95
N ALA A 77 9.13 0.81 6.89
CA ALA A 77 8.15 0.65 7.97
C ALA A 77 8.83 0.10 9.23
N SER A 78 9.64 -0.95 9.10
CA SER A 78 10.40 -1.55 10.21
C SER A 78 11.42 -0.58 10.82
N ASN A 79 12.01 0.33 10.03
CA ASN A 79 13.02 1.29 10.51
C ASN A 79 12.44 2.63 11.02
N THR A 80 11.15 2.87 10.87
CA THR A 80 10.52 4.14 11.27
C THR A 80 9.82 3.99 12.61
N THR A 81 10.23 4.73 13.65
CA THR A 81 9.67 4.58 15.01
C THR A 81 8.17 4.88 15.08
N GLN A 82 7.73 6.01 14.52
CA GLN A 82 6.32 6.41 14.47
C GLN A 82 5.80 6.32 13.03
N ILE A 83 4.94 5.34 12.79
CA ILE A 83 4.29 5.08 11.50
C ILE A 83 2.77 5.11 11.67
N PRO A 84 2.00 5.30 10.58
CA PRO A 84 0.55 5.12 10.62
C PRO A 84 0.18 3.74 11.16
N TYR A 85 -0.88 3.67 11.98
CA TYR A 85 -1.34 2.38 12.53
C TYR A 85 -2.06 1.51 11.51
N VAL A 86 -2.50 2.07 10.39
CA VAL A 86 -3.18 1.34 9.32
C VAL A 86 -2.46 1.60 8.01
N HIS A 87 -2.05 0.53 7.34
CA HIS A 87 -1.50 0.58 5.99
C HIS A 87 -2.43 -0.19 5.05
N SER A 88 -2.98 0.51 4.06
CA SER A 88 -3.76 -0.09 2.96
C SER A 88 -2.88 -0.23 1.72
N LEU A 89 -2.78 -1.43 1.17
CA LEU A 89 -1.90 -1.76 0.05
C LEU A 89 -2.67 -2.51 -1.05
N SER A 90 -2.77 -1.88 -2.21
CA SER A 90 -3.43 -2.43 -3.40
C SER A 90 -2.38 -3.01 -4.35
N VAL A 91 -1.63 -4.01 -3.88
CA VAL A 91 -0.54 -4.64 -4.64
C VAL A 91 -0.39 -6.11 -4.25
N GLY A 92 -0.17 -6.97 -5.24
CA GLY A 92 0.04 -8.39 -5.01
C GLY A 92 0.56 -9.17 -6.22
N GLU A 93 1.47 -10.09 -5.96
CA GLU A 93 2.07 -10.99 -6.95
C GLU A 93 1.56 -12.43 -6.77
N PRO A 94 1.44 -13.25 -7.83
CA PRO A 94 1.15 -14.67 -7.66
C PRO A 94 2.23 -15.34 -6.80
N GLU A 95 1.84 -15.91 -5.65
CA GLU A 95 2.78 -16.32 -4.60
C GLU A 95 3.84 -17.30 -5.10
N GLY A 96 3.46 -18.29 -5.91
CA GLY A 96 4.40 -19.26 -6.46
C GLY A 96 5.44 -18.63 -7.40
N GLN A 97 5.06 -17.63 -8.19
CA GLN A 97 6.00 -16.90 -9.06
C GLN A 97 6.90 -16.00 -8.23
N PHE A 98 6.30 -15.27 -7.29
CA PHE A 98 7.00 -14.38 -6.38
C PHE A 98 8.05 -15.13 -5.55
N GLY A 99 7.69 -16.29 -4.99
CA GLY A 99 8.59 -17.12 -4.19
C GLY A 99 9.79 -17.65 -4.98
N VAL A 100 9.58 -18.04 -6.25
CA VAL A 100 10.66 -18.46 -7.15
C VAL A 100 11.59 -17.29 -7.49
N GLN A 101 11.03 -16.11 -7.80
CA GLN A 101 11.79 -14.92 -8.18
C GLN A 101 12.63 -14.37 -7.02
N THR A 102 12.11 -14.43 -5.80
CA THR A 102 12.68 -13.72 -4.64
C THR A 102 13.38 -14.61 -3.62
N LYS A 103 13.38 -15.94 -3.82
CA LYS A 103 14.11 -16.95 -3.02
C LYS A 103 14.13 -16.68 -1.51
N GLY A 104 13.00 -16.95 -0.84
CA GLY A 104 12.89 -16.82 0.61
C GLY A 104 12.35 -15.48 1.10
N ALA A 105 11.93 -14.57 0.22
CA ALA A 105 11.31 -13.32 0.65
C ALA A 105 9.95 -13.53 1.32
N ILE A 106 9.16 -14.54 0.94
CA ILE A 106 7.86 -14.83 1.56
C ILE A 106 7.98 -15.07 3.08
N PRO A 107 8.75 -16.07 3.57
CA PRO A 107 8.87 -16.29 5.01
C PRO A 107 9.46 -15.07 5.73
N ARG A 108 10.46 -14.40 5.14
CA ARG A 108 11.02 -13.17 5.73
C ARG A 108 9.97 -12.06 5.83
N MET A 109 9.16 -11.85 4.80
CA MET A 109 8.13 -10.83 4.82
C MET A 109 7.02 -11.16 5.82
N ASN A 110 6.64 -12.42 5.97
CA ASN A 110 5.72 -12.85 7.04
C ASN A 110 6.28 -12.50 8.43
N ASP A 111 7.57 -12.74 8.69
CA ASP A 111 8.21 -12.36 9.96
C ASP A 111 8.16 -10.85 10.21
N GLU A 112 8.40 -10.05 9.17
CA GLU A 112 8.32 -8.59 9.25
C GLU A 112 6.88 -8.09 9.42
N PHE A 113 5.89 -8.73 8.81
CA PHE A 113 4.47 -8.43 9.04
C PHE A 113 4.06 -8.75 10.47
N ALA A 114 4.48 -9.90 11.00
CA ALA A 114 4.30 -10.25 12.39
C ALA A 114 4.96 -9.20 13.31
N ALA A 115 6.20 -8.79 13.00
CA ALA A 115 6.90 -7.75 13.76
C ALA A 115 6.15 -6.40 13.72
N LEU A 116 5.63 -5.98 12.57
CA LEU A 116 4.77 -4.79 12.48
C LEU A 116 3.47 -4.96 13.28
N GLY A 117 2.87 -6.14 13.27
CA GLY A 117 1.71 -6.49 14.10
C GLY A 117 1.99 -6.33 15.60
N THR A 118 3.18 -6.72 16.08
CA THR A 118 3.58 -6.50 17.49
C THR A 118 3.70 -5.02 17.87
N ARG A 119 3.86 -4.14 16.88
CA ARG A 119 3.86 -2.68 17.06
C ARG A 119 2.47 -2.07 17.01
N GLY A 120 1.41 -2.89 16.92
CA GLY A 120 0.02 -2.45 16.83
C GLY A 120 -0.38 -1.95 15.44
N VAL A 121 0.37 -2.33 14.40
CA VAL A 121 0.08 -1.94 13.02
C VAL A 121 -0.86 -2.95 12.38
N SER A 122 -1.91 -2.44 11.74
CA SER A 122 -2.80 -3.21 10.87
C SER A 122 -2.36 -3.06 9.41
N LEU A 123 -2.14 -4.19 8.75
CA LEU A 123 -1.85 -4.27 7.32
C LEU A 123 -3.08 -4.79 6.60
N VAL A 124 -3.52 -4.09 5.55
CA VAL A 124 -4.65 -4.49 4.72
C VAL A 124 -4.16 -4.60 3.29
N PHE A 125 -4.12 -5.82 2.77
CA PHE A 125 -3.75 -6.11 1.39
C PHE A 125 -4.97 -6.47 0.56
N ALA A 126 -5.05 -5.96 -0.67
CA ALA A 126 -6.06 -6.40 -1.63
C ALA A 126 -5.88 -7.90 -1.96
N SER A 127 -6.97 -8.67 -1.97
CA SER A 127 -6.95 -10.12 -2.28
C SER A 127 -6.67 -10.42 -3.76
N GLY A 128 -6.78 -9.41 -4.63
CA GLY A 128 -6.63 -9.51 -6.07
C GLY A 128 -7.96 -9.59 -6.82
N ASP A 129 -7.92 -9.24 -8.10
CA ASP A 129 -9.11 -8.98 -8.94
C ASP A 129 -9.48 -10.14 -9.87
N SER A 130 -8.82 -11.29 -9.71
CA SER A 130 -8.99 -12.47 -10.58
C SER A 130 -9.90 -13.54 -9.99
N GLY A 131 -10.55 -13.27 -8.85
CA GLY A 131 -11.35 -14.24 -8.12
C GLY A 131 -10.53 -15.45 -7.66
N PHE A 132 -11.16 -16.62 -7.58
CA PHE A 132 -10.44 -17.84 -7.21
C PHE A 132 -9.51 -18.31 -8.34
N VAL A 133 -8.23 -18.43 -8.01
CA VAL A 133 -7.21 -19.08 -8.84
C VAL A 133 -6.33 -19.97 -7.96
N LYS A 134 -5.75 -21.05 -8.53
CA LYS A 134 -4.85 -21.94 -7.76
C LYS A 134 -3.65 -21.19 -7.19
N ALA A 135 -3.12 -20.23 -7.93
CA ALA A 135 -2.02 -19.38 -7.49
C ALA A 135 -2.57 -18.15 -6.75
N GLN A 136 -2.71 -18.27 -5.43
CA GLN A 136 -3.11 -17.16 -4.57
C GLN A 136 -2.12 -15.99 -4.63
N LYS A 137 -2.59 -14.80 -4.30
CA LYS A 137 -1.79 -13.57 -4.33
C LYS A 137 -1.10 -13.37 -2.99
N TYR A 138 0.21 -13.12 -3.04
CA TYR A 138 0.99 -12.63 -1.92
C TYR A 138 1.18 -11.11 -2.08
N PRO A 139 1.02 -10.27 -1.03
CA PRO A 139 1.01 -10.62 0.39
C PRO A 139 -0.33 -11.02 1.00
N ALA A 140 -1.44 -10.98 0.27
CA ALA A 140 -2.77 -11.28 0.82
C ALA A 140 -2.92 -12.70 1.41
N SER A 141 -2.09 -13.65 0.99
CA SER A 141 -2.03 -15.01 1.56
C SER A 141 -1.18 -15.12 2.83
N SER A 142 -0.54 -14.04 3.29
CA SER A 142 0.13 -13.98 4.59
C SER A 142 -0.87 -14.32 5.72
N PRO A 143 -0.45 -15.06 6.76
CA PRO A 143 -1.28 -15.28 7.95
C PRO A 143 -1.31 -14.07 8.91
N PHE A 144 -0.53 -13.02 8.63
CA PHE A 144 -0.40 -11.77 9.37
C PHE A 144 -0.78 -10.58 8.50
#